data_AF-A0A523TBW8-F1
#
_entry.id   AF-A0A523TBW8-F1
#
_cell.length_a   1.000
_cell.length_b   1.000
_cell.length_c   1.000
_cell.angle_alpha   90.00
_cell.angle_beta   90.00
_cell.angle_gamma   90.00
#
_symmetry.space_group_name_H-M   'P 1'
#
loop_
_entity.id
_entity.type
_entity.pdbx_description
1 polymer ?
#
loop_
_entity_poly.entity_id
_entity_poly.type
_entity_poly.pdbx_seq_one_letter_code
_entity_poly.pdbx_strand_id
1 'polypeptide(L)' 'MEEIKLFGKWSFDGIQVEDPGLKQYISLKPVYVPHSMGRHEHGKFHKAKVSIVERLINNLMRPG' A
#
# COMPACT_ATOMS: atom_id res chain seq x y z
N MET A 1 13.91 -1.77 17.98
CA MET A 1 13.36 -0.99 16.86
C MET A 1 11.85 -1.06 16.99
N GLU A 2 11.17 0.08 17.13
CA GLU A 2 9.71 0.11 17.23
C GLU A 2 9.09 -0.47 15.95
N GLU A 3 8.09 -1.32 16.13
CA GLU A 3 7.34 -1.91 15.04
C GLU A 3 6.52 -0.81 14.34
N ILE A 4 6.72 -0.65 13.03
CA ILE A 4 6.03 0.36 12.24
C ILE A 4 4.57 -0.06 12.13
N LYS A 5 3.69 0.59 12.89
CA LYS A 5 2.23 0.40 12.84
C LYS A 5 1.60 1.45 11.93
N LEU A 6 0.69 1.00 11.07
CA LEU A 6 -0.14 1.89 10.26
C LEU A 6 -1.02 2.75 11.19
N PHE A 7 -0.94 4.07 11.03
CA PHE A 7 -1.58 5.07 11.90
C PHE A 7 -1.28 4.90 13.40
N GLY A 8 -0.19 4.22 13.76
CA GLY A 8 0.13 3.88 15.15
C GLY A 8 -0.81 2.85 15.79
N LYS A 9 -1.79 2.30 15.05
CA LYS A 9 -2.84 1.42 15.59
C LYS A 9 -2.79 0.00 15.05
N TRP A 10 -2.48 -0.16 13.77
CA TRP A 10 -2.56 -1.45 13.08
C TRP A 10 -1.17 -2.00 12.78
N SER A 11 -0.87 -3.21 13.21
CA SER A 11 0.38 -3.88 12.85
C SER A 11 0.29 -4.50 11.45
N PHE A 12 1.44 -4.60 10.79
CA PHE A 12 1.62 -5.36 9.55
C PHE A 12 2.05 -6.82 9.82
N ASP A 13 2.29 -7.18 11.08
CA ASP A 13 2.69 -8.52 11.48
C ASP A 13 1.58 -9.55 11.18
N GLY A 14 1.98 -10.73 10.72
CA GLY A 14 1.05 -11.81 10.35
C GLY A 14 0.27 -11.60 9.04
N ILE A 15 0.38 -10.46 8.36
CA ILE A 15 -0.31 -10.24 7.09
C ILE A 15 0.50 -10.84 5.94
N GLN A 16 -0.04 -11.89 5.31
CA GLN A 16 0.54 -12.52 4.13
C GLN A 16 -0.48 -12.65 3.01
N VAL A 17 -0.01 -12.52 1.77
CA VAL A 17 -0.82 -12.78 0.57
C VAL A 17 -0.57 -14.21 0.14
N GLU A 18 -1.58 -15.08 0.28
CA GLU A 18 -1.49 -16.50 -0.07
C GLU A 18 -1.47 -16.73 -1.59
N ASP A 19 -2.20 -15.90 -2.34
CA ASP A 19 -2.29 -16.02 -3.79
C ASP A 19 -1.01 -15.51 -4.49
N PRO A 20 -0.33 -16.35 -5.30
CA PRO A 20 0.91 -15.98 -5.96
C PRO A 20 0.72 -14.94 -7.07
N GLY A 21 -0.44 -14.87 -7.70
CA GLY A 21 -0.76 -13.86 -8.72
C GLY A 21 -0.91 -12.47 -8.12
N LEU A 22 -1.53 -12.37 -6.95
CA LEU A 22 -1.76 -11.11 -6.25
C LEU A 22 -0.53 -10.61 -5.49
N LYS A 23 0.39 -11.50 -5.10
CA LYS A 23 1.60 -11.17 -4.33
C LYS A 23 2.46 -10.08 -4.98
N GLN A 24 2.49 -10.01 -6.31
CA GLN A 24 3.25 -8.98 -7.04
C GLN A 24 2.53 -7.63 -7.14
N TYR A 25 1.22 -7.58 -6.87
CA TYR A 25 0.37 -6.42 -7.06
C TYR A 25 -0.14 -5.80 -5.76
N ILE A 26 -0.03 -6.51 -4.63
CA ILE A 26 -0.40 -6.04 -3.30
C ILE A 26 0.88 -5.69 -2.53
N SER A 27 1.14 -4.39 -2.38
CA SER A 27 2.26 -3.89 -1.59
C SER A 27 1.87 -3.80 -0.11
N LEU A 28 2.49 -4.65 0.72
CA LEU A 28 2.39 -4.66 2.19
C LEU A 28 3.58 -3.96 2.85
N LYS A 29 4.23 -3.04 2.14
CA LYS A 29 5.39 -2.30 2.67
C LYS A 29 4.96 -1.54 3.95
N PRO A 30 5.66 -1.71 5.08
CA PRO A 30 5.30 -1.04 6.32
C PRO A 30 5.46 0.47 6.16
N VAL A 31 4.37 1.20 6.42
CA VAL A 31 4.30 2.66 6.35
C VAL A 31 3.51 3.18 7.55
N TYR A 32 3.97 4.30 8.12
CA TYR A 32 3.27 4.93 9.24
C TYR A 32 2.06 5.72 8.77
N VAL A 33 2.26 6.57 7.74
CA VAL A 33 1.18 7.28 7.02
C VAL A 33 1.16 6.79 5.57
N PRO A 34 0.01 6.38 5.02
CA PRO A 34 -0.10 5.87 3.65
C PRO A 34 -0.20 6.99 2.60
N HIS A 35 0.57 8.07 2.77
CA HIS A 35 0.66 9.16 1.80
C HIS A 35 2.11 9.25 1.31
N SER A 36 2.41 8.62 0.18
CA SER A 36 3.75 8.63 -0.40
C SER A 36 3.97 9.79 -1.39
N MET A 37 2.89 10.50 -1.79
CA MET A 37 2.91 11.57 -2.81
C MET A 37 3.65 11.14 -4.10
N GLY A 38 3.77 9.83 -4.34
CA GLY A 38 4.65 9.27 -5.33
C GLY A 38 4.09 9.37 -6.75
N ARG A 39 4.91 9.81 -7.70
CA ARG A 39 4.56 9.87 -9.13
C ARG A 39 4.70 8.49 -9.79
N HIS A 40 3.85 7.54 -9.41
CA HIS A 40 3.88 6.16 -9.91
C HIS A 40 3.07 5.93 -11.20
N GLU A 41 2.43 6.97 -11.73
CA GLU A 41 1.62 6.91 -12.95
C GLU A 41 2.44 6.74 -14.24
N HIS A 42 3.69 7.21 -14.26
CA HIS A 42 4.49 7.30 -15.50
C HIS A 42 5.09 5.96 -15.98
N GLY A 43 5.08 4.91 -15.16
CA GLY A 43 5.65 3.60 -15.51
C GLY A 43 4.60 2.49 -15.48
N LYS A 44 4.68 1.56 -16.45
CA LYS A 44 3.86 0.34 -16.42
C LYS A 44 4.13 -0.42 -15.11
N PHE A 45 3.06 -0.88 -14.45
CA PHE A 45 3.11 -1.64 -13.20
C PHE A 45 3.69 -0.91 -11.97
N HIS A 46 4.06 0.36 -12.06
CA HIS A 46 4.60 1.09 -10.90
C HIS A 46 3.56 1.29 -9.79
N LYS A 47 2.27 1.30 -10.13
CA LYS A 47 1.16 1.32 -9.15
C LYS A 47 1.15 0.10 -8.23
N ALA A 48 1.73 -1.04 -8.65
CA ALA A 48 1.84 -2.23 -7.81
C ALA A 48 2.78 -2.03 -6.61
N LYS A 49 3.74 -1.10 -6.71
CA LYS A 49 4.70 -0.79 -5.63
C LYS A 49 4.10 0.13 -4.56
N VAL A 50 3.01 0.82 -4.89
CA VAL A 50 2.29 1.72 -3.97
C VAL A 50 1.53 0.91 -2.94
N SER A 51 1.52 1.38 -1.69
CA SER A 51 0.77 0.74 -0.60
C SER A 51 -0.69 0.53 -1.00
N ILE A 52 -1.24 -0.65 -0.69
CA ILE A 52 -2.64 -0.97 -0.97
C ILE A 52 -3.61 0.04 -0.34
N VAL A 53 -3.26 0.57 0.84
CA VAL A 53 -4.06 1.56 1.58
C VAL A 53 -4.10 2.89 0.85
N GLU A 54 -2.96 3.36 0.34
CA GLU A 54 -2.89 4.60 -0.44
C GLU A 54 -3.70 4.49 -1.73
N ARG A 55 -3.63 3.35 -2.41
CA ARG A 55 -4.42 3.09 -3.62
C ARG A 55 -5.92 3.11 -3.36
N LEU A 56 -6.36 2.57 -2.22
CA LEU A 56 -7.75 2.61 -1.80
C LEU A 56 -8.21 4.06 -1.59
N ILE A 57 -7.42 4.85 -0.85
CA ILE A 57 -7.72 6.28 -0.60
C ILE A 57 -7.80 7.04 -1.93
N ASN A 58 -6.86 6.81 -2.84
CA ASN A 58 -6.86 7.44 -4.18
C ASN A 58 -8.10 7.08 -5.01
N ASN A 59 -8.62 5.85 -4.89
CA ASN A 59 -9.86 5.46 -5.56
C ASN A 59 -11.09 6.12 -4.92
N LEU A 60 -11.12 6.29 -3.60
CA LEU A 60 -12.20 6.97 -2.88
C LEU A 60 -12.27 8.47 -3.21
N MET A 61 -11.13 9.10 -3.48
CA MET A 61 -11.04 10.53 -3.80
C MET A 61 -11.43 10.85 -5.26
N ARG A 62 -11.74 9.86 -6.10
CA ARG A 62 -12.17 10.13 -7.47
C ARG A 62 -13.60 10.69 -7.46
N PRO A 63 -13.82 11.91 -7.99
CA PRO A 63 -15.18 12.35 -8.25
C PRO A 63 -15.83 11.44 -9.31
N GLY A 64 -17.14 11.22 -9.17
CA GLY A 64 -17.96 10.48 -10.13
C GLY A 64 -18.21 11.28 -11.40
#